data_AF-A0A7S3DTF4-F1
#
_entry.id   AF-A0A7S3DTF4-F1
#
_cell.length_a   1.000
_cell.length_b   1.000
_cell.length_c   1.000
_cell.angle_alpha   90.00
_cell.angle_beta   90.00
_cell.angle_gamma   90.00
#
_symmetry.space_group_name_H-M   'P 1'
#
loop_
_entity.id
_entity.type
_entity.pdbx_description
1 polymer ?
#
loop_
_entity_poly.entity_id
_entity_poly.type
_entity_poly.pdbx_seq_one_letter_code
_entity_poly.pdbx_strand_id
1 'polypeptide(L)'
;MSVTAEFKNQQLQRTCPELASKYAAYPLDRSEWLMLEGTGPDQAPAFVAGTTPDQRKEDYVFGNNGPSGTGYYHLLTRYAYTLLYQRVSSQAPSGAACPCSASEETKQAVDAWDTTKTICWNRNIASRPNDALAAQEAIKIAQQIANKTYNRTQNEQLIVGAILIAT
;
A
#
# COMPACT_ATOMS: atom_id res chain seq x y z
N MET A 1 -10.58 -8.08 -19.64
CA MET A 1 -9.62 -7.09 -20.19
C MET A 1 -8.55 -6.87 -19.14
N SER A 2 -7.27 -7.06 -19.45
CA SER A 2 -6.19 -6.72 -18.53
C SER A 2 -6.20 -5.20 -18.33
N VAL A 3 -6.30 -4.76 -17.07
CA VAL A 3 -6.20 -3.34 -16.73
C VAL A 3 -4.81 -2.85 -17.15
N THR A 4 -4.77 -1.81 -18.00
CA THR A 4 -3.51 -1.29 -18.55
C THR A 4 -2.68 -0.58 -17.48
N ALA A 5 -1.37 -0.47 -17.71
CA ALA A 5 -0.48 0.29 -16.83
C ALA A 5 -0.89 1.77 -16.77
N GLU A 6 -1.33 2.34 -17.89
CA GLU A 6 -1.83 3.70 -17.99
C GLU A 6 -3.05 3.93 -17.09
N PHE A 7 -4.03 3.03 -17.12
CA PHE A 7 -5.19 3.12 -16.23
C PHE A 7 -4.77 3.11 -14.76
N LYS A 8 -3.85 2.21 -14.38
CA LYS A 8 -3.36 2.16 -12.99
C LYS A 8 -2.69 3.46 -12.59
N ASN A 9 -1.83 4.03 -13.44
CA ASN A 9 -1.19 5.31 -13.19
C ASN A 9 -2.21 6.45 -13.00
N GLN A 10 -3.27 6.49 -13.81
CA GLN A 10 -4.34 7.47 -13.65
C GLN A 10 -5.04 7.32 -12.29
N GLN A 11 -5.33 6.08 -11.85
CA GLN A 11 -5.94 5.85 -10.53
C GLN A 11 -5.02 6.28 -9.38
N LEU A 12 -3.73 5.95 -9.46
CA LEU A 12 -2.73 6.37 -8.47
C LEU A 12 -2.72 7.89 -8.30
N GLN A 13 -2.66 8.63 -9.41
CA GLN A 13 -2.65 10.08 -9.42
C GLN A 13 -3.94 10.69 -8.87
N ARG A 14 -5.08 10.07 -9.18
CA ARG A 14 -6.40 10.51 -8.70
C ARG A 14 -6.54 10.39 -7.18
N THR A 15 -5.97 9.33 -6.58
CA THR A 15 -6.09 9.08 -5.14
C THR A 15 -4.97 9.76 -4.33
N CYS A 16 -3.73 9.76 -4.82
CA CYS A 16 -2.59 10.34 -4.13
C CYS A 16 -1.72 11.09 -5.14
N PRO A 17 -1.74 12.44 -5.13
CA PRO A 17 -1.08 13.19 -6.16
C PRO A 17 0.44 12.96 -6.16
N GLU A 18 1.08 12.66 -5.02
CA GLU A 18 2.51 12.29 -4.95
C GLU A 18 2.88 11.11 -5.85
N LEU A 19 1.92 10.21 -6.13
CA LEU A 19 2.11 9.08 -7.03
C LEU A 19 2.12 9.45 -8.52
N ALA A 20 1.97 10.73 -8.85
CA ALA A 20 2.27 11.27 -10.18
C ALA A 20 3.78 11.26 -10.51
N SER A 21 4.63 11.09 -9.49
CA SER A 21 6.07 10.95 -9.66
C SER A 21 6.43 9.81 -10.62
N LYS A 22 7.44 10.05 -11.47
CA LYS A 22 8.07 9.01 -12.31
C LYS A 22 8.64 7.85 -11.48
N TYR A 23 8.97 8.08 -10.22
CA TYR A 23 9.49 7.06 -9.30
C TYR A 23 8.40 6.22 -8.62
N ALA A 24 7.12 6.60 -8.79
CA ALA A 24 5.97 5.83 -8.33
C ALA A 24 5.16 5.20 -9.48
N ALA A 25 5.57 5.42 -10.74
CA ALA A 25 4.88 4.90 -11.90
C ALA A 25 4.71 3.36 -11.83
N TYR A 26 3.59 2.88 -12.34
CA TYR A 26 3.30 1.49 -12.58
C TYR A 26 3.59 1.13 -14.05
N PRO A 27 4.26 0.00 -14.35
CA PRO A 27 4.90 -0.87 -13.37
C PRO A 27 6.20 -0.25 -12.84
N LEU A 28 6.44 -0.43 -11.54
CA LEU A 28 7.73 -0.23 -10.92
C LEU A 28 8.58 -1.49 -11.15
N ASP A 29 9.81 -1.32 -11.62
CA ASP A 29 10.76 -2.42 -11.79
C ASP A 29 12.19 -1.94 -11.53
N ARG A 30 12.73 -2.34 -10.37
CA ARG A 30 14.11 -2.06 -9.94
C ARG A 30 14.68 -3.26 -9.17
N SER A 31 16.01 -3.30 -9.08
CA SER A 31 16.74 -4.36 -8.38
C SER A 31 16.52 -4.35 -6.86
N GLU A 32 16.47 -3.17 -6.25
CA GLU A 32 16.45 -3.00 -4.80
C GLU A 32 15.75 -1.71 -4.36
N TRP A 33 15.27 -1.70 -3.11
CA TRP A 33 14.74 -0.51 -2.46
C TRP A 33 15.89 0.43 -2.07
N LEU A 34 15.65 1.73 -2.15
CA LEU A 34 16.58 2.71 -1.63
C LEU A 34 16.63 2.63 -0.09
N MET A 35 17.83 2.51 0.45
CA MET A 35 18.10 2.57 1.89
C MET A 35 17.95 4.02 2.39
N LEU A 36 17.56 4.19 3.65
CA LEU A 36 17.19 5.50 4.20
C LEU A 36 18.38 6.46 4.35
N GLU A 37 19.57 5.90 4.50
CA GLU A 37 20.85 6.59 4.56
C GLU A 37 21.46 6.79 3.15
N GLY A 38 20.82 6.25 2.12
CA GLY A 38 21.31 6.28 0.75
C GLY A 38 20.93 7.55 -0.02
N THR A 39 21.50 7.65 -1.21
CA THR A 39 21.12 8.65 -2.22
C THR A 39 20.39 7.97 -3.36
N GLY A 40 19.21 8.48 -3.67
CA GLY A 40 18.42 8.09 -4.82
C GLY A 40 18.94 8.70 -6.12
N PRO A 41 18.13 8.62 -7.18
CA PRO A 41 18.38 9.30 -8.44
C PRO A 41 18.70 10.80 -8.24
N ASP A 42 19.50 11.37 -9.14
CA ASP A 42 19.88 12.79 -9.11
C ASP A 42 20.60 13.23 -7.81
N GLN A 43 21.23 12.28 -7.09
CA GLN A 43 21.87 12.47 -5.78
C GLN A 43 20.91 12.93 -4.68
N ALA A 44 19.60 12.77 -4.88
CA ALA A 44 18.60 13.16 -3.91
C ALA A 44 18.65 12.23 -2.67
N PRO A 45 18.63 12.75 -1.44
CA PRO A 45 18.68 11.91 -0.24
C PRO A 45 17.41 11.05 -0.13
N ALA A 46 17.55 9.80 0.34
CA ALA A 46 16.40 8.91 0.54
C ALA A 46 15.44 9.39 1.63
N PHE A 47 15.98 10.09 2.63
CA PHE A 47 15.24 10.70 3.73
C PHE A 47 15.67 12.14 3.93
N VAL A 48 14.69 13.03 4.13
CA VAL A 48 14.91 14.43 4.51
C VAL A 48 14.13 14.69 5.79
N ALA A 49 14.82 14.90 6.90
CA ALA A 49 14.20 15.26 8.15
C ALA A 49 13.38 16.55 8.01
N GLY A 50 12.21 16.59 8.64
CA GLY A 50 11.32 17.75 8.62
C GLY A 50 10.32 17.65 9.75
N THR A 51 9.91 18.77 10.32
CA THR A 51 8.99 18.83 11.47
C THR A 51 7.55 19.10 11.05
N THR A 52 7.37 19.78 9.92
CA THR A 52 6.08 20.10 9.32
C THR A 52 6.07 19.67 7.85
N PRO A 53 4.90 19.33 7.29
CA PRO A 53 4.76 19.11 5.85
C PRO A 53 4.85 20.46 5.13
N ASP A 54 6.06 21.02 5.05
CA ASP A 54 6.35 22.27 4.38
C ASP A 54 6.41 22.04 2.87
N GLN A 55 5.30 22.39 2.22
CA GLN A 55 5.10 22.23 0.78
C GLN A 55 5.21 20.77 0.29
N ARG A 56 4.53 20.50 -0.82
CA ARG A 56 4.61 19.20 -1.46
C ARG A 56 6.00 19.05 -2.08
N LYS A 57 6.83 18.20 -1.49
CA LYS A 57 8.11 17.81 -2.08
C LYS A 57 7.84 16.76 -3.15
N GLU A 58 8.04 17.14 -4.41
CA GLU A 58 7.96 16.22 -5.55
C GLU A 58 8.83 15.00 -5.30
N ASP A 59 8.37 13.80 -5.65
CA ASP A 59 9.05 12.51 -5.46
C ASP A 59 9.15 11.97 -4.03
N TYR A 60 8.61 12.67 -3.04
CA TYR A 60 8.64 12.25 -1.63
C TYR A 60 7.25 12.13 -1.01
N VAL A 61 7.20 11.37 0.08
CA VAL A 61 6.04 11.23 0.96
C VAL A 61 6.44 11.70 2.35
N PHE A 62 5.70 12.66 2.89
CA PHE A 62 5.88 13.09 4.27
C PHE A 62 5.25 12.09 5.24
N GLY A 63 5.95 11.76 6.32
CA GLY A 63 5.47 10.89 7.38
C GLY A 63 5.96 11.32 8.76
N ASN A 64 5.10 11.16 9.76
CA ASN A 64 5.40 11.54 11.14
C ASN A 64 6.08 10.43 11.95
N ASN A 65 5.90 9.17 11.56
CA ASN A 65 6.22 8.00 12.39
C ASN A 65 7.16 7.01 11.69
N GLY A 66 8.16 7.52 10.98
CA GLY A 66 9.09 6.67 10.25
C GLY A 66 10.33 6.21 11.01
N PRO A 67 11.03 5.18 10.48
CA PRO A 67 12.22 4.61 11.10
C PRO A 67 13.36 5.62 11.30
N SER A 68 13.41 6.67 10.48
CA SER A 68 14.37 7.78 10.60
C SER A 68 13.77 9.03 11.25
N GLY A 69 12.56 8.93 11.80
CA GLY A 69 11.83 10.04 12.44
C GLY A 69 10.80 10.71 11.52
N THR A 70 10.42 11.94 11.88
CA THR A 70 9.48 12.75 11.09
C THR A 70 10.21 13.40 9.91
N GLY A 71 9.64 13.30 8.70
CA GLY A 71 10.23 13.87 7.50
C GLY A 71 9.70 13.28 6.20
N TYR A 72 10.44 13.56 5.13
CA TYR A 72 10.12 13.16 3.76
C TYR A 72 10.91 11.90 3.37
N TYR A 73 10.19 10.88 2.91
CA TYR A 73 10.72 9.61 2.42
C TYR A 73 10.60 9.55 0.90
N HIS A 74 11.69 9.28 0.19
CA HIS A 74 11.67 9.18 -1.28
C HIS A 74 10.77 8.01 -1.71
N LEU A 75 10.04 8.15 -2.82
CA LEU A 75 9.14 7.12 -3.38
C LEU A 75 9.83 5.83 -3.86
N LEU A 76 11.17 5.77 -3.77
CA LEU A 76 11.97 4.57 -4.01
C LEU A 76 12.40 3.89 -2.72
N THR A 77 11.96 4.38 -1.57
CA THR A 77 12.07 3.67 -0.30
C THR A 77 10.82 2.82 -0.10
N ARG A 78 10.97 1.62 0.46
CA ARG A 78 9.81 0.78 0.83
C ARG A 78 8.89 1.52 1.81
N TYR A 79 9.49 2.30 2.70
CA TYR A 79 8.79 2.98 3.78
C TYR A 79 7.81 4.07 3.29
N ALA A 80 8.10 4.73 2.17
CA ALA A 80 7.15 5.62 1.53
C ALA A 80 5.81 4.92 1.24
N TYR A 81 5.85 3.66 0.78
CA TYR A 81 4.63 2.88 0.53
C TYR A 81 3.95 2.38 1.80
N THR A 82 4.67 2.16 2.88
CA THR A 82 4.08 1.92 4.21
C THR A 82 3.23 3.13 4.64
N LEU A 83 3.79 4.33 4.55
CA LEU A 83 3.10 5.58 4.91
C LEU A 83 1.89 5.84 4.00
N LEU A 84 2.07 5.68 2.68
CA LEU A 84 0.99 5.84 1.72
C LEU A 84 -0.14 4.83 1.96
N TYR A 85 0.19 3.57 2.21
CA TYR A 85 -0.82 2.54 2.49
C TYR A 85 -1.64 2.88 3.74
N GLN A 86 -0.98 3.30 4.82
CA GLN A 86 -1.67 3.73 6.04
C GLN A 86 -2.59 4.93 5.78
N ARG A 87 -2.09 5.94 5.08
CA ARG A 87 -2.85 7.15 4.74
C ARG A 87 -4.05 6.84 3.86
N VAL A 88 -3.85 6.16 2.74
CA VAL A 88 -4.92 5.77 1.81
C VAL A 88 -5.96 4.90 2.52
N SER A 89 -5.53 3.96 3.37
CA SER A 89 -6.46 3.11 4.13
C SER A 89 -7.35 3.89 5.09
N SER A 90 -6.89 5.05 5.60
CA SER A 90 -7.69 5.92 6.47
C SER A 90 -8.63 6.88 5.72
N GLN A 91 -8.48 6.99 4.40
CA GLN A 91 -9.17 7.98 3.55
C GLN A 91 -10.10 7.30 2.53
N ALA A 92 -10.87 6.30 2.98
CA ALA A 92 -11.88 5.66 2.12
C ALA A 92 -12.91 6.69 1.62
N PRO A 93 -13.35 6.63 0.34
CA PRO A 93 -14.38 7.51 -0.18
C PRO A 93 -15.68 7.45 0.64
N SER A 94 -16.26 8.62 0.95
CA SER A 94 -17.56 8.72 1.60
C SER A 94 -18.67 8.20 0.67
N GLY A 95 -19.69 7.53 1.23
CA GLY A 95 -20.81 6.98 0.46
C GLY A 95 -20.64 5.53 -0.02
N ALA A 96 -19.55 4.86 0.34
CA ALA A 96 -19.30 3.45 0.00
C ALA A 96 -20.18 2.41 0.73
N ALA A 97 -21.20 2.84 1.49
CA ALA A 97 -21.97 1.97 2.38
C ALA A 97 -22.91 0.98 1.65
N CYS A 98 -23.42 1.31 0.44
CA CYS A 98 -24.02 0.30 -0.46
C CYS A 98 -23.60 0.54 -1.92
N PRO A 99 -22.86 -0.39 -2.54
CA PRO A 99 -22.49 -0.29 -3.96
C PRO A 99 -23.72 -0.34 -4.91
N CYS A 100 -24.86 -0.83 -4.39
CA CYS A 100 -26.13 -0.95 -5.10
C CYS A 100 -26.77 0.40 -5.49
N SER A 101 -26.54 1.45 -4.70
CA SER A 101 -27.15 2.78 -4.87
C SER A 101 -26.12 3.89 -5.05
N ALA A 102 -24.84 3.53 -5.18
CA ALA A 102 -23.76 4.47 -5.39
C ALA A 102 -23.84 5.06 -6.81
N SER A 103 -23.62 6.37 -6.92
CA SER A 103 -23.43 7.01 -8.23
C SER A 103 -22.22 6.43 -8.94
N GLU A 104 -22.17 6.59 -10.26
CA GLU A 104 -21.03 6.14 -11.06
C GLU A 104 -19.73 6.82 -10.62
N GLU A 105 -19.77 8.10 -10.24
CA GLU A 105 -18.58 8.79 -9.71
C GLU A 105 -18.09 8.17 -8.40
N THR A 106 -19.02 7.77 -7.53
CA THR A 106 -18.68 7.10 -6.26
C THR A 106 -18.03 5.75 -6.50
N LYS A 107 -18.56 4.96 -7.45
CA LYS A 107 -17.98 3.66 -7.83
C LYS A 107 -16.57 3.82 -8.36
N GLN A 108 -16.36 4.76 -9.30
CA GLN A 108 -15.03 5.04 -9.84
C GLN A 108 -14.05 5.54 -8.77
N ALA A 109 -14.51 6.33 -7.79
CA ALA A 109 -13.67 6.77 -6.68
C ALA A 109 -13.26 5.60 -5.77
N VAL A 110 -14.17 4.66 -5.51
CA VAL A 110 -13.88 3.42 -4.77
C VAL A 110 -12.89 2.55 -5.54
N ASP A 111 -13.10 2.34 -6.84
CA ASP A 111 -12.18 1.56 -7.68
C ASP A 111 -10.78 2.18 -7.73
N ALA A 112 -10.70 3.52 -7.83
CA ALA A 112 -9.44 4.26 -7.77
C ALA A 112 -8.71 4.05 -6.44
N TRP A 113 -9.47 4.18 -5.34
CA TRP A 113 -8.98 4.00 -3.99
C TRP A 113 -8.49 2.57 -3.75
N ASP A 114 -9.27 1.55 -4.13
CA ASP A 114 -8.92 0.14 -3.97
C ASP A 114 -7.70 -0.23 -4.81
N THR A 115 -7.61 0.27 -6.05
CA THR A 115 -6.45 0.08 -6.92
C THR A 115 -5.19 0.67 -6.28
N THR A 116 -5.27 1.92 -5.82
CA THR A 116 -4.14 2.60 -5.19
C THR A 116 -3.72 1.93 -3.89
N LYS A 117 -4.68 1.60 -3.04
CA LYS A 117 -4.45 0.89 -1.77
C LYS A 117 -3.77 -0.46 -2.00
N THR A 118 -4.23 -1.22 -2.99
CA THR A 118 -3.66 -2.52 -3.36
C THR A 118 -2.22 -2.38 -3.84
N ILE A 119 -1.92 -1.42 -4.72
CA ILE A 119 -0.56 -1.20 -5.22
C ILE A 119 0.37 -0.78 -4.08
N CYS A 120 -0.05 0.17 -3.24
CA CYS A 120 0.73 0.60 -2.07
C CYS A 120 0.98 -0.54 -1.09
N TRP A 121 -0.03 -1.37 -0.82
CA TRP A 121 0.12 -2.56 0.02
C TRP A 121 1.14 -3.53 -0.55
N ASN A 122 1.00 -3.89 -1.83
CA ASN A 122 1.90 -4.83 -2.48
C ASN A 122 3.35 -4.32 -2.44
N ARG A 123 3.59 -3.05 -2.78
CA ARG A 123 4.92 -2.44 -2.72
C ARG A 123 5.49 -2.39 -1.29
N ASN A 124 4.65 -2.14 -0.29
CA ASN A 124 5.05 -2.12 1.12
C ASN A 124 5.60 -3.46 1.60
N ILE A 125 5.01 -4.57 1.18
CA ILE A 125 5.46 -5.92 1.59
C ILE A 125 6.56 -6.49 0.68
N ALA A 126 6.78 -5.89 -0.48
CA ALA A 126 7.64 -6.45 -1.50
C ALA A 126 9.11 -6.46 -1.07
N SER A 127 9.82 -7.53 -1.42
CA SER A 127 11.27 -7.65 -1.17
C SER A 127 12.10 -6.64 -1.96
N ARG A 128 11.61 -6.22 -3.14
CA ARG A 128 12.23 -5.21 -4.01
C ARG A 128 11.15 -4.41 -4.79
N PRO A 129 11.50 -3.28 -5.44
CA PRO A 129 10.56 -2.43 -6.17
C PRO A 129 10.17 -3.06 -7.52
N ASN A 130 9.41 -4.14 -7.49
CA ASN A 130 8.93 -4.84 -8.68
C ASN A 130 7.45 -5.21 -8.51
N ASP A 131 6.56 -4.57 -9.26
CA ASP A 131 5.12 -4.72 -9.08
C ASP A 131 4.59 -6.12 -9.42
N ALA A 132 5.24 -6.84 -10.33
CA ALA A 132 4.86 -8.21 -10.66
C ALA A 132 5.19 -9.18 -9.51
N LEU A 133 6.40 -9.06 -8.95
CA LEU A 133 6.82 -9.82 -7.78
C LEU A 133 5.99 -9.44 -6.54
N ALA A 134 5.76 -8.15 -6.33
CA ALA A 134 4.98 -7.64 -5.21
C ALA A 134 3.56 -8.26 -5.16
N ALA A 135 2.92 -8.41 -6.33
CA ALA A 135 1.62 -9.07 -6.43
C ALA A 135 1.70 -10.57 -6.06
N GLN A 136 2.75 -11.28 -6.46
CA GLN A 136 2.95 -12.68 -6.11
C GLN A 136 3.20 -12.86 -4.60
N GLU A 137 4.04 -12.00 -4.01
CA GLU A 137 4.32 -12.01 -2.58
C GLU A 137 3.07 -11.69 -1.76
N ALA A 138 2.23 -10.76 -2.22
CA ALA A 138 0.94 -10.45 -1.61
C ALA A 138 0.00 -11.67 -1.55
N ILE A 139 -0.11 -12.41 -2.66
CA ILE A 139 -0.92 -13.64 -2.73
C ILE A 139 -0.40 -14.68 -1.74
N LYS A 140 0.93 -14.86 -1.68
CA LYS A 140 1.56 -15.81 -0.74
C LYS A 140 1.27 -15.46 0.72
N ILE A 141 1.38 -14.18 1.09
CA ILE A 141 1.06 -13.71 2.44
C ILE A 141 -0.43 -13.93 2.74
N ALA A 142 -1.32 -13.62 1.81
CA ALA A 142 -2.76 -13.83 1.98
C ALA A 142 -3.10 -15.31 2.21
N GLN A 143 -2.50 -16.22 1.44
CA GLN A 143 -2.65 -17.66 1.62
C GLN A 143 -2.16 -18.14 3.00
N GLN A 144 -1.01 -17.62 3.45
CA GLN A 144 -0.48 -17.94 4.78
C GLN A 144 -1.40 -17.47 5.91
N ILE A 145 -1.96 -16.27 5.80
CA ILE A 145 -2.92 -15.74 6.77
C ILE A 145 -4.21 -16.57 6.75
N ALA A 146 -4.75 -16.88 5.57
CA ALA A 146 -5.96 -17.70 5.44
C ALA A 146 -5.79 -19.09 6.08
N ASN A 147 -4.66 -19.76 5.83
CA ASN A 147 -4.36 -21.06 6.44
C ASN A 147 -4.23 -20.96 7.97
N LYS A 148 -3.58 -19.91 8.49
CA LYS A 148 -3.48 -19.68 9.95
C LYS A 148 -4.85 -19.46 10.58
N THR A 149 -5.71 -18.66 9.94
CA THR A 149 -7.08 -18.40 10.41
C THR A 149 -7.93 -19.66 10.39
N TYR A 150 -7.90 -20.43 9.30
CA TYR A 150 -8.61 -21.70 9.19
C TYR A 150 -8.20 -22.68 10.30
N ASN A 151 -6.90 -22.88 10.49
CA ASN A 151 -6.38 -23.78 11.54
C ASN A 151 -6.77 -23.30 12.94
N ARG A 152 -6.74 -21.98 13.20
CA ARG A 152 -7.19 -21.41 14.47
C ARG A 152 -8.67 -21.69 14.71
N THR A 153 -9.54 -21.44 13.73
CA THR A 153 -10.99 -21.68 13.85
C THR A 153 -11.32 -23.16 14.03
N GLN A 154 -10.63 -24.05 13.31
CA GLN A 154 -10.78 -25.51 13.51
C GLN A 154 -10.38 -25.93 14.93
N ASN A 155 -9.27 -25.42 15.44
CA ASN A 155 -8.84 -25.71 16.82
C ASN A 155 -9.83 -25.17 17.87
N GLU A 156 -10.36 -23.95 17.67
CA GLU A 156 -11.39 -23.38 18.54
C GLU A 156 -12.67 -24.24 18.52
N GLN A 157 -13.11 -24.72 17.35
CA GLN A 157 -14.26 -25.62 17.22
C GLN A 157 -14.05 -26.97 17.91
N LEU A 158 -12.85 -27.56 17.78
CA LEU A 158 -12.50 -28.82 18.46
C LEU A 158 -12.50 -28.66 20.00
N ILE A 159 -11.98 -27.55 20.52
CA ILE A 159 -11.99 -27.27 21.97
C ILE A 159 -13.43 -27.07 22.48
N VAL A 160 -14.24 -26.29 21.78
CA VAL A 160 -15.65 -26.07 22.16
C VAL A 160 -16.44 -27.38 22.12
N GLY A 161 -16.25 -28.19 21.07
CA GLY A 161 -16.86 -29.52 20.97
C GLY A 161 -16.42 -30.48 22.07
N ALA A 162 -15.13 -30.47 22.44
CA ALA A 162 -14.60 -31.30 23.52
C ALA A 162 -15.17 -30.90 24.89
N ILE A 163 -15.37 -29.60 25.16
CA ILE A 163 -16.00 -29.11 26.39
C ILE A 163 -17.47 -29.51 26.46
N LEU A 164 -18.23 -29.36 25.36
CA LEU A 164 -19.64 -29.74 25.29
C LEU A 164 -19.91 -31.25 25.47
N ILE A 165 -18.94 -32.11 25.16
CA ILE A 165 -19.05 -33.57 25.34
C ILE A 165 -18.64 -33.98 26.77
N ALA A 166 -17.83 -33.17 27.46
CA ALA A 166 -17.28 -33.47 28.78
C ALA A 166 -18.12 -32.94 29.96
N THR A 167 -19.20 -32.20 29.69
CA THR A 167 -20.20 -31.72 30.67
C THR A 167 -21.51 -32.45 30.51
#